data_AF-A0A4W5M411-F1
#
_entry.id   AF-A0A4W5M411-F1
#
_cell.length_a   1.000
_cell.length_b   1.000
_cell.length_c   1.000
_cell.angle_alpha   90.00
_cell.angle_beta   90.00
_cell.angle_gamma   90.00
#
_symmetry.space_group_name_H-M   'P 1'
#
loop_
_entity.id
_entity.type
_entity.pdbx_description
1 polymer ?
#
loop_
_entity_poly.entity_id
_entity_poly.type
_entity_poly.pdbx_seq_one_letter_code
_entity_poly.pdbx_strand_id
1 'polypeptide(L)'
;VSANHALLKSNWVIAKMDSVITIIFKPFEECTDQRVYQAVTDDLPAAFVDGTVRALWISERSPGHHVELHAGYIGVTVIVRQLGRYLTLAVRIPEEMAHAYDASQDLQLCLNGCPTSERIDRGGHLPLAPQRFSVEGARARCREQLELQDIYFHSCVFDLLTTGDANFTAAAFSALKDMESLHPHRERWRIFPQSSADTSQPITWLPLLTLFALRSALV
;
A
#
# COMPACT_ATOMS: atom_id res chain seq x y z
N VAL A 1 -11.92 10.54 1.38
CA VAL A 1 -11.04 9.55 2.01
C VAL A 1 -10.33 8.78 0.92
N SER A 2 -9.10 9.17 0.54
CA SER A 2 -8.30 8.40 -0.42
C SER A 2 -7.65 7.21 0.31
N ALA A 3 -8.47 6.25 0.78
CA ALA A 3 -8.01 5.03 1.43
C ALA A 3 -7.72 3.91 0.41
N ASN A 4 -7.20 4.27 -0.77
CA ASN A 4 -7.21 3.36 -1.93
C ASN A 4 -5.90 2.60 -2.15
N HIS A 5 -4.96 2.65 -1.20
CA HIS A 5 -3.70 1.93 -1.33
C HIS A 5 -3.17 1.30 -0.05
N ALA A 6 -4.06 0.70 0.76
CA ALA A 6 -3.60 -0.35 1.66
C ALA A 6 -3.18 -1.55 0.80
N LEU A 7 -1.96 -1.52 0.28
CA LEU A 7 -1.44 -2.55 -0.61
C LEU A 7 -0.70 -3.61 0.18
N LEU A 8 -1.32 -4.78 0.34
CA LEU A 8 -0.58 -5.99 0.63
C LEU A 8 -0.30 -6.81 -0.61
N LYS A 9 0.97 -7.19 -0.75
CA LYS A 9 1.34 -8.62 -0.89
C LYS A 9 2.53 -9.00 -0.01
N SER A 10 2.79 -8.21 1.01
CA SER A 10 3.94 -8.36 1.89
C SER A 10 3.80 -7.35 3.00
N ASN A 11 3.71 -7.81 4.25
CA ASN A 11 3.96 -7.21 5.56
C ASN A 11 3.93 -5.67 5.80
N TRP A 12 3.38 -4.84 4.92
CA TRP A 12 3.40 -3.39 5.00
C TRP A 12 2.09 -2.75 4.56
N VAL A 13 1.73 -1.68 5.27
CA VAL A 13 0.53 -0.89 5.00
C VAL A 13 0.96 0.54 4.74
N ILE A 14 0.59 1.07 3.58
CA ILE A 14 0.63 2.51 3.34
C ILE A 14 -0.80 3.02 3.29
N ALA A 15 -1.14 3.93 4.19
CA ALA A 15 -2.46 4.56 4.17
C ALA A 15 -2.28 6.07 4.14
N LYS A 16 -3.05 6.73 3.28
CA LYS A 16 -3.15 8.18 3.24
C LYS A 16 -4.53 8.57 3.74
N MET A 17 -4.59 9.43 4.75
CA MET A 17 -5.84 9.81 5.39
C MET A 17 -6.06 11.32 5.36
N ASP A 18 -7.32 11.71 5.26
CA ASP A 18 -7.72 13.11 5.06
C ASP A 18 -7.59 13.96 6.33
N SER A 19 -7.59 13.35 7.52
CA SER A 19 -7.58 14.13 8.77
C SER A 19 -7.04 13.42 10.02
N VAL A 20 -7.30 12.11 10.20
CA VAL A 20 -7.01 11.42 11.48
C VAL A 20 -6.41 10.04 11.24
N ILE A 21 -5.40 9.68 12.02
CA ILE A 21 -4.88 8.31 12.16
C ILE A 21 -5.05 7.89 13.62
N THR A 22 -5.60 6.70 13.84
CA THR A 22 -5.70 6.08 15.17
C THR A 22 -5.06 4.71 15.14
N ILE A 23 -4.13 4.47 16.07
CA ILE A 23 -3.42 3.20 16.22
C ILE A 23 -3.71 2.69 17.62
N ILE A 24 -4.15 1.44 17.71
CA ILE A 24 -4.49 0.80 18.99
C ILE A 24 -3.54 -0.39 19.17
N PHE A 25 -2.67 -0.30 20.17
CA PHE A 25 -1.89 -1.42 20.66
C PHE A 25 -2.73 -2.15 21.69
N LYS A 26 -3.18 -3.36 21.35
CA LYS A 26 -3.91 -4.24 22.27
C LYS A 26 -3.03 -4.63 23.46
N PRO A 27 -3.63 -4.92 24.64
CA PRO A 27 -2.86 -5.37 25.79
C PRO A 27 -2.10 -6.66 25.44
N PHE A 28 -0.87 -6.75 25.92
CA PHE A 28 -0.03 -7.93 25.77
C PHE A 28 0.48 -8.33 27.15
N GLU A 29 0.19 -9.55 27.55
CA GLU A 29 0.46 -10.08 28.89
C GLU A 29 1.91 -9.82 29.28
N GLU A 30 2.11 -9.29 30.50
CA GLU A 30 3.42 -8.94 31.08
C GLU A 30 4.23 -7.86 30.34
N CYS A 31 3.78 -7.31 29.20
CA CYS A 31 4.54 -6.29 28.44
C CYS A 31 3.90 -4.89 28.47
N THR A 32 2.61 -4.79 28.14
CA THR A 32 1.93 -3.48 28.12
C THR A 32 0.41 -3.62 28.24
N ASP A 33 -0.19 -2.67 28.94
CA ASP A 33 -1.62 -2.40 28.83
C ASP A 33 -1.98 -1.87 27.43
N GLN A 34 -3.28 -1.76 27.15
CA GLN A 34 -3.75 -1.14 25.91
C GLN A 34 -3.22 0.29 25.78
N ARG A 35 -2.67 0.64 24.61
CA ARG A 35 -2.23 2.01 24.29
C ARG A 35 -2.92 2.50 23.03
N VAL A 36 -3.31 3.77 23.04
CA VAL A 36 -3.97 4.43 21.91
C VAL A 36 -3.12 5.62 21.50
N TYR A 37 -2.68 5.60 20.26
CA TYR A 37 -2.06 6.74 19.60
C TYR A 37 -3.04 7.35 18.61
N GLN A 38 -3.14 8.67 18.62
CA GLN A 38 -3.94 9.41 17.67
C GLN A 38 -3.13 10.58 17.14
N ALA A 39 -3.10 10.71 15.81
CA ALA A 39 -2.56 11.87 15.13
C ALA A 39 -3.67 12.50 14.31
N VAL A 40 -3.73 13.82 14.31
CA VAL A 40 -4.60 14.60 13.44
C VAL A 40 -3.76 15.52 12.57
N THR A 41 -4.33 16.04 11.50
CA THR A 41 -3.60 17.03 10.69
C THR A 41 -3.26 18.24 11.55
N ASP A 42 -2.01 18.69 11.47
CA ASP A 42 -1.37 19.75 12.25
C ASP A 42 -1.07 19.40 13.72
N ASP A 43 -1.32 18.16 14.15
CA ASP A 43 -0.97 17.68 15.49
C ASP A 43 -0.54 16.20 15.47
N LEU A 44 0.79 16.02 15.46
CA LEU A 44 1.47 14.71 15.52
C LEU A 44 2.21 14.61 16.86
N PRO A 45 1.55 14.17 17.94
CA PRO A 45 2.14 14.15 19.27
C PRO A 45 3.20 13.06 19.40
N ALA A 46 4.25 13.31 20.18
CA ALA A 46 5.24 12.30 20.57
C ALA A 46 4.80 11.47 21.81
N ALA A 47 3.49 11.27 21.98
CA ALA A 47 2.91 10.62 23.15
C ALA A 47 1.62 9.87 22.79
N PHE A 48 1.23 8.93 23.65
CA PHE A 48 -0.09 8.32 23.61
C PHE A 48 -1.16 9.29 24.13
N VAL A 49 -2.43 8.98 23.86
CA VAL A 49 -3.58 9.82 24.28
C VAL A 49 -3.64 10.01 25.80
N ASP A 50 -3.10 9.07 26.58
CA ASP A 50 -2.99 9.14 28.04
C ASP A 50 -1.75 9.93 28.52
N GLY A 51 -0.99 10.53 27.61
CA GLY A 51 0.24 11.28 27.88
C GLY A 51 1.47 10.42 28.12
N THR A 52 1.36 9.09 28.02
CA THR A 52 2.51 8.21 28.23
C THR A 52 3.44 8.19 27.02
N VAL A 53 4.75 8.12 27.26
CA VAL A 53 5.79 8.10 26.21
C VAL A 53 6.69 6.86 26.27
N ARG A 54 6.55 6.02 27.32
CA ARG A 54 7.49 4.95 27.65
C ARG A 54 6.95 3.52 27.56
N ALA A 55 5.65 3.32 27.37
CA ALA A 55 5.07 1.96 27.29
C ALA A 55 5.52 1.21 26.03
N LEU A 56 5.76 1.97 24.97
CA LEU A 56 6.27 1.60 23.65
C LEU A 56 7.19 2.76 23.25
N TRP A 57 8.29 2.50 22.53
CA TRP A 57 9.24 3.57 22.22
C TRP A 57 8.66 4.48 21.13
N ILE A 58 8.27 5.70 21.48
CA ILE A 58 7.87 6.74 20.53
C ILE A 58 9.09 7.62 20.26
N SER A 59 9.45 7.77 18.98
CA SER A 59 10.54 8.64 18.53
C SER A 59 9.98 9.74 17.66
N GLU A 60 10.07 10.99 18.12
CA GLU A 60 9.86 12.15 17.27
C GLU A 60 11.11 12.39 16.43
N ARG A 61 11.02 12.22 15.12
CA ARG A 61 12.16 12.38 14.20
C ARG A 61 12.22 13.78 13.62
N SER A 62 11.06 14.38 13.38
CA SER A 62 10.93 15.80 13.06
C SER A 62 9.71 16.36 13.78
N PRO A 63 9.87 17.42 14.59
CA PRO A 63 8.78 17.90 15.44
C PRO A 63 7.50 18.19 14.68
N GLY A 64 6.38 17.61 15.15
CA GLY A 64 5.05 17.80 14.55
C GLY A 64 4.86 17.29 13.13
N HIS A 65 5.84 16.60 12.54
CA HIS A 65 5.80 16.16 11.14
C HIS A 65 6.12 14.68 10.94
N HIS A 66 6.85 14.05 11.85
CA HIS A 66 7.28 12.66 11.73
C HIS A 66 7.47 12.02 13.10
N VAL A 67 6.63 11.03 13.38
CA VAL A 67 6.65 10.22 14.60
C VAL A 67 6.78 8.75 14.21
N GLU A 68 7.66 8.04 14.91
CA GLU A 68 7.80 6.59 14.79
C GLU A 68 7.36 5.93 16.11
N LEU A 69 6.54 4.90 16.03
CA LEU A 69 6.13 4.07 17.15
C LEU A 69 6.77 2.70 17.03
N HIS A 70 7.50 2.30 18.06
CA HIS A 70 8.25 1.05 18.08
C HIS A 70 7.69 0.12 19.17
N ALA A 71 7.02 -0.94 18.71
CA ALA A 71 6.50 -2.01 19.54
C ALA A 71 7.45 -3.22 19.51
N GLY A 72 8.58 -3.07 20.22
CA GLY A 72 9.64 -4.07 20.24
C GLY A 72 9.18 -5.47 20.67
N TYR A 73 8.23 -5.57 21.60
CA TYR A 73 7.72 -6.85 22.12
C TYR A 73 6.97 -7.69 21.07
N ILE A 74 6.44 -7.08 20.01
CA ILE A 74 5.78 -7.76 18.87
C ILE A 74 6.49 -7.50 17.54
N GLY A 75 7.70 -6.91 17.57
CA GLY A 75 8.47 -6.60 16.36
C GLY A 75 7.80 -5.61 15.39
N VAL A 76 6.80 -4.85 15.84
CA VAL A 76 6.04 -3.91 15.01
C VAL A 76 6.68 -2.53 15.04
N THR A 77 6.77 -1.89 13.88
CA THR A 77 7.16 -0.48 13.76
C THR A 77 6.12 0.25 12.95
N VAL A 78 5.69 1.41 13.42
CA VAL A 78 4.73 2.28 12.72
C VAL A 78 5.37 3.64 12.51
N ILE A 79 5.21 4.20 11.33
CA ILE A 79 5.67 5.54 10.99
C ILE A 79 4.46 6.37 10.59
N VAL A 80 4.33 7.54 11.22
CA VAL A 80 3.30 8.53 10.92
C VAL A 80 3.98 9.81 10.50
N ARG A 81 3.62 10.32 9.32
CA ARG A 81 4.11 11.61 8.81
C ARG A 81 2.97 12.49 8.36
N GLN A 82 3.20 13.80 8.46
CA GLN A 82 2.34 14.81 7.84
C GLN A 82 3.04 15.43 6.64
N LEU A 83 2.34 15.44 5.50
CA LEU A 83 2.80 16.06 4.26
C LEU A 83 1.73 17.01 3.75
N GLY A 84 1.98 18.30 3.96
CA GLY A 84 0.97 19.34 3.77
C GLY A 84 -0.24 19.08 4.67
N ARG A 85 -1.40 18.88 4.04
CA ARG A 85 -2.69 18.65 4.72
C ARG A 85 -3.07 17.18 4.90
N TYR A 86 -2.13 16.27 4.69
CA TYR A 86 -2.41 14.84 4.69
C TYR A 86 -1.51 14.10 5.66
N LEU A 87 -2.06 13.04 6.24
CA LEU A 87 -1.29 12.10 7.02
C LEU A 87 -0.93 10.87 6.18
N THR A 88 0.30 10.39 6.31
CA THR A 88 0.78 9.14 5.73
C THR A 88 1.16 8.18 6.84
N LEU A 89 0.76 6.92 6.66
CA LEU A 89 1.07 5.81 7.55
C LEU A 89 1.98 4.83 6.82
N ALA A 90 3.02 4.33 7.48
CA ALA A 90 3.76 3.15 7.05
C ALA A 90 3.87 2.18 8.23
N VAL A 91 3.58 0.90 8.01
CA VAL A 91 3.59 -0.13 9.06
C VAL A 91 4.50 -1.28 8.66
N ARG A 92 5.32 -1.78 9.58
CA ARG A 92 6.03 -3.06 9.46
C ARG A 92 5.51 -4.02 10.52
N ILE A 93 4.95 -5.14 10.08
CA ILE A 93 4.43 -6.20 10.98
C ILE A 93 5.12 -7.53 10.63
N PRO A 94 5.56 -8.33 11.62
CA PRO A 94 5.99 -9.71 11.37
C PRO A 94 4.88 -10.53 10.70
N GLU A 95 5.24 -11.44 9.79
CA GLU A 95 4.26 -12.22 9.01
C GLU A 95 3.33 -13.04 9.91
N GLU A 96 3.88 -13.66 10.96
CA GLU A 96 3.12 -14.40 11.97
C GLU A 96 2.08 -13.55 12.68
N MET A 97 2.40 -12.29 12.97
CA MET A 97 1.50 -11.33 13.63
C MET A 97 0.46 -10.77 12.66
N ALA A 98 0.82 -10.58 11.39
CA ALA A 98 -0.09 -10.08 10.36
C ALA A 98 -1.21 -11.08 10.05
N HIS A 99 -0.94 -12.40 10.17
CA HIS A 99 -1.92 -13.46 9.92
C HIS A 99 -2.67 -13.95 11.17
N ALA A 100 -2.32 -13.45 12.36
CA ALA A 100 -2.98 -13.80 13.62
C ALA A 100 -4.29 -13.02 13.83
N TYR A 101 -5.21 -13.05 12.86
CA TYR A 101 -6.51 -12.40 12.92
C TYR A 101 -7.67 -13.41 12.92
N ASP A 102 -8.79 -13.01 13.54
CA ASP A 102 -10.01 -13.80 13.52
C ASP A 102 -10.80 -13.54 12.22
N ALA A 103 -11.34 -14.61 11.63
CA ALA A 103 -12.08 -14.58 10.37
C ALA A 103 -13.39 -13.75 10.44
N SER A 104 -13.82 -13.36 11.65
CA SER A 104 -14.96 -12.48 11.88
C SER A 104 -14.70 -10.98 11.60
N GLN A 105 -13.44 -10.58 11.38
CA GLN A 105 -13.05 -9.20 11.11
C GLN A 105 -12.95 -8.95 9.61
N ASP A 106 -14.11 -8.82 8.96
CA ASP A 106 -14.25 -8.87 7.50
C ASP A 106 -13.53 -7.77 6.70
N LEU A 107 -13.17 -6.63 7.31
CA LEU A 107 -12.51 -5.52 6.60
C LEU A 107 -11.12 -5.21 7.12
N GLN A 108 -10.12 -5.81 6.47
CA GLN A 108 -8.71 -5.50 6.69
C GLN A 108 -8.09 -5.02 5.37
N LEU A 109 -8.13 -3.72 5.12
CA LEU A 109 -7.52 -3.10 3.94
C LEU A 109 -6.02 -3.42 3.87
N CYS A 110 -5.39 -3.38 5.04
CA CYS A 110 -4.03 -3.78 5.32
C CYS A 110 -3.71 -5.24 5.09
N LEU A 111 -4.67 -6.10 4.72
CA LEU A 111 -4.44 -7.50 4.35
C LEU A 111 -4.96 -7.84 2.95
N ASN A 112 -6.20 -7.43 2.71
CA ASN A 112 -7.00 -7.85 1.56
C ASN A 112 -7.01 -6.80 0.44
N GLY A 113 -6.40 -5.64 0.69
CA GLY A 113 -6.51 -4.48 -0.17
C GLY A 113 -7.90 -3.86 -0.15
N CYS A 114 -8.11 -2.88 -1.03
CA CYS A 114 -9.38 -2.19 -1.13
C CYS A 114 -10.43 -3.08 -1.82
N PRO A 115 -11.72 -3.02 -1.43
CA PRO A 115 -12.82 -3.68 -2.14
C PRO A 115 -12.86 -3.26 -3.62
N THR A 116 -13.34 -4.14 -4.51
CA THR A 116 -13.36 -3.88 -5.95
C THR A 116 -14.11 -2.60 -6.32
N SER A 117 -15.16 -2.23 -5.57
CA SER A 117 -15.92 -0.99 -5.77
C SER A 117 -15.11 0.30 -5.55
N GLU A 118 -14.03 0.22 -4.76
CA GLU A 118 -13.15 1.35 -4.44
C GLU A 118 -11.89 1.37 -5.32
N ARG A 119 -11.75 0.43 -6.27
CA ARG A 119 -10.61 0.35 -7.19
C ARG A 119 -10.90 1.15 -8.47
N ILE A 120 -9.87 1.81 -9.01
CA ILE A 120 -9.96 2.44 -10.34
C ILE A 120 -9.75 1.39 -11.43
N ASP A 121 -10.68 1.34 -12.39
CA ASP A 121 -10.55 0.49 -13.57
C ASP A 121 -9.35 0.87 -14.44
N ARG A 122 -8.80 -0.12 -15.16
CA ARG A 122 -7.59 -0.02 -16.00
C ARG A 122 -7.59 1.13 -17.01
N GLY A 123 -8.78 1.68 -17.33
CA GLY A 123 -8.97 2.83 -18.20
C GLY A 123 -8.85 4.20 -17.54
N GLY A 124 -8.61 4.30 -16.22
CA GLY A 124 -8.47 5.58 -15.51
C GLY A 124 -9.74 6.45 -15.48
N HIS A 125 -10.89 5.89 -15.87
CA HIS A 125 -12.16 6.60 -15.91
C HIS A 125 -12.80 6.57 -14.52
N LEU A 126 -12.51 7.61 -13.73
CA LEU A 126 -13.30 7.92 -12.55
C LEU A 126 -14.59 8.63 -12.98
N PRO A 127 -15.78 8.16 -12.59
CA PRO A 127 -17.04 8.77 -13.01
C PRO A 127 -17.27 10.21 -12.49
N LEU A 128 -16.45 10.72 -11.55
CA LEU A 128 -16.86 11.87 -10.71
C LEU A 128 -15.76 12.88 -10.33
N ALA A 129 -14.52 12.78 -10.84
CA ALA A 129 -13.47 13.74 -10.48
C ALA A 129 -13.20 14.76 -11.61
N PRO A 130 -13.11 16.08 -11.33
CA PRO A 130 -12.63 17.05 -12.31
C PRO A 130 -11.18 16.72 -12.65
N GLN A 131 -10.96 16.17 -13.85
CA GLN A 131 -9.62 15.73 -14.29
C GLN A 131 -8.71 16.94 -14.52
N ARG A 132 -8.02 17.38 -13.46
CA ARG A 132 -6.95 18.38 -13.57
C ARG A 132 -5.69 17.82 -14.23
N PHE A 133 -5.51 16.51 -14.20
CA PHE A 133 -4.40 15.81 -14.83
C PHE A 133 -4.92 14.81 -15.87
N SER A 134 -4.26 14.73 -17.01
CA SER A 134 -4.37 13.57 -17.91
C SER A 134 -3.58 12.40 -17.34
N VAL A 135 -3.90 11.16 -17.74
CA VAL A 135 -3.15 9.96 -17.33
C VAL A 135 -1.66 10.08 -17.67
N GLU A 136 -1.33 10.62 -18.84
CA GLU A 136 0.04 10.84 -19.28
C GLU A 136 0.73 11.94 -18.47
N GLY A 137 0.02 13.04 -18.18
CA GLY A 137 0.53 14.13 -17.34
C GLY A 137 0.80 13.68 -15.90
N ALA A 138 -0.11 12.90 -15.31
CA ALA A 138 0.09 12.31 -13.99
C ALA A 138 1.29 11.36 -13.97
N ARG A 139 1.44 10.49 -14.98
CA ARG A 139 2.61 9.60 -15.12
C ARG A 139 3.92 10.38 -15.25
N ALA A 140 3.96 11.41 -16.10
CA ALA A 140 5.15 12.24 -16.27
C ALA A 140 5.54 12.91 -14.96
N ARG A 141 4.56 13.47 -14.25
CA ARG A 141 4.78 14.16 -12.97
C ARG A 141 5.29 13.21 -11.88
N CYS A 142 4.74 11.99 -11.79
CA CYS A 142 5.21 10.98 -10.84
C CYS A 142 6.62 10.47 -11.15
N ARG A 143 7.00 10.37 -12.44
CA ARG A 143 8.35 9.94 -12.86
C ARG A 143 9.47 10.88 -12.42
N GLU A 144 9.16 12.14 -12.10
CA GLU A 144 10.16 13.09 -11.62
C GLU A 144 10.80 12.67 -10.29
N GLN A 145 10.08 11.92 -9.43
CA GLN A 145 10.56 11.46 -8.13
C GLN A 145 10.59 9.94 -7.98
N LEU A 146 9.77 9.23 -8.75
CA LEU A 146 9.60 7.77 -8.69
C LEU A 146 10.01 7.16 -10.03
N GLU A 147 11.30 6.82 -10.14
CA GLU A 147 11.89 6.28 -11.37
C GLU A 147 11.36 4.88 -11.71
N LEU A 148 11.13 4.06 -10.67
CA LEU A 148 10.58 2.71 -10.82
C LEU A 148 9.06 2.77 -10.95
N GLN A 149 8.51 2.07 -11.93
CA GLN A 149 7.06 1.91 -12.09
C GLN A 149 6.54 0.82 -11.15
N ASP A 150 6.74 1.04 -9.86
CA ASP A 150 6.32 0.16 -8.79
C ASP A 150 4.96 0.60 -8.20
N ILE A 151 4.57 0.00 -7.08
CA ILE A 151 3.32 0.37 -6.40
C ILE A 151 3.26 1.83 -5.95
N TYR A 152 4.38 2.46 -5.59
CA TYR A 152 4.42 3.86 -5.17
C TYR A 152 4.19 4.77 -6.36
N PHE A 153 4.79 4.42 -7.51
CA PHE A 153 4.51 5.11 -8.77
C PHE A 153 3.04 5.04 -9.16
N HIS A 154 2.44 3.84 -9.10
CA HIS A 154 1.02 3.68 -9.40
C HIS A 154 0.11 4.39 -8.39
N SER A 155 0.49 4.42 -7.11
CA SER A 155 -0.18 5.21 -6.07
C SER A 155 -0.18 6.70 -6.41
N CYS A 156 0.98 7.22 -6.78
CA CYS A 156 1.14 8.62 -7.16
C CYS A 156 0.22 8.99 -8.32
N VAL A 157 0.22 8.16 -9.38
CA VAL A 157 -0.61 8.42 -10.57
C VAL A 157 -2.09 8.40 -10.21
N PHE A 158 -2.51 7.41 -9.43
CA PHE A 158 -3.87 7.29 -8.92
C PHE A 158 -4.29 8.55 -8.16
N ASP A 159 -3.47 8.97 -7.22
CA ASP A 159 -3.76 10.09 -6.34
C ASP A 159 -3.80 11.43 -7.09
N LEU A 160 -2.92 11.64 -8.07
CA LEU A 160 -2.96 12.82 -8.94
C LEU A 160 -4.25 12.86 -9.77
N LEU A 161 -4.70 11.72 -10.30
CA LEU A 161 -5.91 11.63 -11.12
C LEU A 161 -7.19 11.83 -10.30
N THR A 162 -7.22 11.35 -9.06
CA THR A 162 -8.39 11.44 -8.17
C THR A 162 -8.51 12.79 -7.48
N THR A 163 -7.39 13.36 -7.04
CA THR A 163 -7.39 14.56 -6.19
C THR A 163 -7.03 15.84 -6.94
N GLY A 164 -6.26 15.72 -8.02
CA GLY A 164 -5.71 16.87 -8.72
C GLY A 164 -4.72 17.68 -7.89
N ASP A 165 -4.14 17.13 -6.82
CA ASP A 165 -3.17 17.80 -5.96
C ASP A 165 -1.76 17.23 -6.19
N ALA A 166 -0.85 18.08 -6.67
CA ALA A 166 0.54 17.72 -6.96
C ALA A 166 1.32 17.25 -5.71
N ASN A 167 0.89 17.60 -4.49
CA ASN A 167 1.54 17.17 -3.23
C ASN A 167 1.51 15.66 -3.03
N PHE A 168 0.67 14.93 -3.77
CA PHE A 168 0.66 13.48 -3.73
C PHE A 168 1.89 12.82 -4.35
N THR A 169 2.67 13.54 -5.17
CA THR A 169 4.00 13.09 -5.59
C THR A 169 4.95 12.92 -4.40
N ALA A 170 5.06 13.95 -3.57
CA ALA A 170 5.86 13.93 -2.37
C ALA A 170 5.37 12.89 -1.35
N ALA A 171 4.04 12.69 -1.26
CA ALA A 171 3.47 11.66 -0.40
C ALA A 171 3.88 10.23 -0.82
N ALA A 172 3.79 9.92 -2.11
CA ALA A 172 4.21 8.62 -2.63
C ALA A 172 5.72 8.42 -2.51
N PHE A 173 6.53 9.47 -2.74
CA PHE A 173 7.97 9.42 -2.54
C PHE A 173 8.35 9.21 -1.06
N SER A 174 7.71 9.90 -0.13
CA SER A 174 7.93 9.67 1.31
C SER A 174 7.57 8.24 1.70
N ALA A 175 6.44 7.72 1.23
CA ALA A 175 6.04 6.35 1.50
C ALA A 175 7.07 5.32 0.99
N LEU A 176 7.68 5.58 -0.19
CA LEU A 176 8.79 4.76 -0.69
C LEU A 176 9.94 4.78 0.31
N LYS A 177 10.40 5.97 0.73
CA LYS A 177 11.50 6.12 1.69
C LYS A 177 11.22 5.47 3.04
N ASP A 178 9.98 5.46 3.47
CA ASP A 178 9.55 4.81 4.71
C ASP A 178 9.72 3.31 4.63
N MET A 179 9.30 2.73 3.51
CA MET A 179 9.53 1.31 3.24
C MET A 179 11.02 0.98 3.17
N GLU A 180 11.84 1.81 2.50
CA GLU A 180 13.29 1.60 2.44
C GLU A 180 13.92 1.61 3.84
N SER A 181 13.44 2.49 4.73
CA SER A 181 13.92 2.59 6.11
C SER A 181 13.50 1.40 6.99
N LEU A 182 12.29 0.89 6.79
CA LEU A 182 11.73 -0.23 7.58
C LEU A 182 12.32 -1.59 7.16
N HIS A 183 12.84 -1.70 5.93
CA HIS A 183 13.29 -2.95 5.32
C HIS A 183 14.69 -2.83 4.72
N PRO A 184 15.76 -3.08 5.49
CA PRO A 184 17.14 -3.00 5.00
C PRO A 184 17.47 -4.03 3.90
N HIS A 185 16.68 -5.11 3.80
CA HIS A 185 16.86 -6.22 2.85
C HIS A 185 15.99 -6.06 1.61
N ARG A 186 16.53 -5.39 0.57
CA ARG A 186 15.83 -5.10 -0.69
C ARG A 186 15.32 -6.34 -1.42
N GLU A 187 16.05 -7.46 -1.29
CA GLU A 187 15.73 -8.76 -1.88
C GLU A 187 14.42 -9.37 -1.34
N ARG A 188 13.96 -8.93 -0.17
CA ARG A 188 12.71 -9.41 0.46
C ARG A 188 11.51 -8.52 0.11
N TRP A 189 11.73 -7.46 -0.66
CA TRP A 189 10.69 -6.53 -1.07
C TRP A 189 9.78 -7.16 -2.15
N ARG A 190 8.60 -7.67 -1.78
CA ARG A 190 7.51 -8.00 -2.73
C ARG A 190 6.70 -6.76 -3.14
N ILE A 191 7.37 -5.76 -3.71
CA ILE A 191 6.76 -4.48 -4.13
C ILE A 191 6.00 -4.62 -5.46
N PHE A 192 6.32 -5.63 -6.27
CA PHE A 192 5.64 -5.85 -7.55
C PHE A 192 4.51 -6.86 -7.41
N PRO A 193 3.34 -6.65 -8.06
CA PRO A 193 2.43 -7.75 -8.28
C PRO A 193 3.20 -8.84 -9.06
N GLN A 194 3.16 -10.08 -8.58
CA GLN A 194 3.52 -11.21 -9.45
C GLN A 194 2.71 -11.01 -10.73
N SER A 195 3.38 -10.95 -11.88
CA SER A 195 2.71 -11.15 -13.14
C SER A 195 1.88 -12.42 -12.93
N SER A 196 0.56 -12.30 -12.92
CA SER A 196 -0.29 -13.45 -13.16
C SER A 196 0.36 -14.10 -14.37
N ALA A 197 0.87 -15.32 -14.18
CA ALA A 197 1.32 -16.17 -15.24
C ALA A 197 0.07 -16.46 -16.07
N ASP A 198 -0.33 -15.48 -16.88
CA ASP A 198 -1.27 -15.65 -17.96
C ASP A 198 -0.47 -16.28 -19.09
N THR A 199 -0.02 -17.51 -18.84
CA THR A 199 0.27 -18.45 -19.89
C THR A 199 -1.08 -19.07 -20.29
N SER A 200 -1.97 -18.22 -20.79
CA SER A 200 -2.99 -18.64 -21.73
C SER A 200 -2.25 -19.25 -22.93
N GLN A 201 -2.59 -20.50 -23.21
CA GLN A 201 -1.80 -21.51 -23.89
C GLN A 201 -1.50 -21.23 -25.38
N PRO A 202 -0.75 -22.12 -26.07
CA PRO A 202 -1.47 -23.23 -26.68
C PRO A 202 -0.77 -24.58 -26.46
N ILE A 203 -1.48 -25.52 -25.85
CA ILE A 203 -1.19 -26.94 -26.04
C ILE A 203 -1.45 -27.20 -27.52
N THR A 204 -0.40 -27.43 -28.30
CA THR A 204 -0.52 -27.91 -29.68
C THR A 204 -1.00 -29.35 -29.64
N TRP A 205 -2.32 -29.54 -29.72
CA TRP A 205 -2.90 -30.84 -30.07
C TRP A 205 -2.63 -31.06 -31.55
N LEU A 206 -1.60 -31.84 -31.89
CA LEU A 206 -1.47 -32.44 -33.21
C LEU A 206 -2.67 -33.35 -33.44
N PRO A 207 -3.54 -33.11 -34.45
CA PRO A 207 -4.49 -34.13 -34.86
C PRO A 207 -3.72 -35.14 -35.72
N LEU A 208 -3.38 -36.28 -35.12
CA LEU A 208 -3.12 -37.49 -35.89
C LEU A 208 -4.43 -37.93 -36.55
N LEU A 209 -4.33 -38.40 -37.81
CA LEU A 209 -5.33 -39.08 -38.65
C LEU A 209 -6.18 -38.13 -39.54
N THR A 210 -5.87 -38.08 -40.84
CA THR A 210 -6.41 -39.00 -41.86
C THR A 210 -6.07 -38.49 -43.27
N LEU A 211 -5.18 -39.16 -43.99
CA LEU A 211 -5.14 -39.15 -45.47
C LEU A 211 -5.00 -40.60 -45.94
N PHE A 212 -6.03 -41.39 -45.62
CA PHE A 212 -6.41 -42.52 -46.46
C PHE A 212 -7.62 -42.06 -47.28
N ALA A 213 -7.61 -42.44 -48.55
CA ALA A 213 -8.64 -42.22 -49.57
C ALA A 213 -8.61 -40.87 -50.30
N LEU A 214 -7.74 -40.79 -51.32
CA LEU A 214 -8.20 -40.60 -52.70
C LEU A 214 -7.11 -41.08 -53.67
N ARG A 215 -7.04 -42.41 -53.82
CA ARG A 215 -6.85 -42.97 -55.16
C ARG A 215 -8.08 -42.61 -55.97
N SER A 216 -7.87 -42.32 -57.25
CA SER A 216 -8.85 -42.13 -58.33
C SER A 216 -9.17 -40.68 -58.66
N ALA A 217 -8.34 -40.06 -59.51
CA ALA A 217 -8.82 -39.55 -60.80
C ALA A 217 -7.66 -38.95 -61.62
N LEU A 218 -7.41 -39.54 -62.81
CA LEU A 218 -7.10 -38.91 -64.12
C LEU A 218 -5.96 -37.86 -64.18
N VAL A 219 -4.91 -37.94 -65.01
CA VAL A 219 -4.60 -38.59 -66.31
C VAL A 219 -3.10 -38.83 -66.37
#